data_AF-A0A6L9Z4B5-F1
#
_entry.id   AF-A0A6L9Z4B5-F1
#
_cell.length_a   1.000
_cell.length_b   1.000
_cell.length_c   1.000
_cell.angle_alpha   90.00
_cell.angle_beta   90.00
_cell.angle_gamma   90.00
#
_symmetry.space_group_name_H-M   'P 1'
#
loop_
_entity.id
_entity.type
_entity.pdbx_description
1 polymer ?
#
loop_
_entity_poly.entity_id
_entity_poly.type
_entity_poly.pdbx_seq_one_letter_code
_entity_poly.pdbx_strand_id
1 'polypeptide(L)' 'MAQDRVRQNIRNRESPNSTSYYEILGLHPSASPIAIRRAYRQLSKRYHPDTT' A
#
# COMPACT_ATOMS: atom_id res chain seq x y z
N MET A 1 -37.65 -26.10 7.47
CA MET A 1 -36.85 -25.90 6.24
C MET A 1 -36.19 -24.53 6.35
N ALA A 2 -34.87 -24.54 6.54
CA ALA A 2 -34.06 -23.38 6.87
C ALA A 2 -33.94 -22.41 5.69
N GLN A 3 -34.05 -21.12 5.97
CA GLN A 3 -33.60 -20.06 5.08
C GLN A 3 -32.35 -19.43 5.69
N ASP A 4 -31.26 -20.19 5.68
CA ASP A 4 -29.91 -19.64 5.69
C ASP A 4 -29.65 -19.04 4.32
N ARG A 5 -29.50 -17.71 4.23
CA ARG A 5 -28.66 -17.09 3.19
C ARG A 5 -28.39 -15.61 3.44
N VAL A 6 -27.16 -15.42 3.93
CA VAL A 6 -26.20 -14.36 3.58
C VAL A 6 -26.41 -12.98 4.19
N ARG A 7 -25.80 -12.81 5.36
CA ARG A 7 -25.31 -11.54 5.89
C ARG A 7 -24.31 -10.90 4.90
N GLN A 8 -24.77 -10.00 4.04
CA GLN A 8 -23.89 -9.14 3.24
C GLN A 8 -23.55 -7.90 4.07
N ASN A 9 -22.45 -8.01 4.79
CA ASN A 9 -21.78 -6.94 5.52
C ASN A 9 -21.39 -5.83 4.51
N ILE A 10 -22.04 -4.67 4.58
CA ILE A 10 -21.67 -3.47 3.84
C ILE A 10 -20.33 -2.99 4.42
N ARG A 11 -19.23 -3.60 3.96
CA ARG A 11 -17.90 -3.11 4.23
C ARG A 11 -17.73 -1.81 3.47
N ASN A 12 -17.61 -0.73 4.24
CA ASN A 12 -17.11 0.58 3.86
C ASN A 12 -16.42 0.60 2.49
N ARG A 13 -16.97 1.38 1.56
CA ARG A 13 -16.20 1.91 0.43
C ARG A 13 -15.24 2.96 1.03
N GLU A 14 -14.13 2.52 1.59
CA GLU A 14 -13.03 3.43 1.90
C GLU A 14 -12.39 3.82 0.57
N SER A 15 -12.46 5.11 0.25
CA SER A 15 -11.85 5.73 -0.91
C SER A 15 -10.40 5.25 -1.07
N PRO A 16 -10.00 4.59 -2.16
CA PRO A 16 -8.73 3.86 -2.23
C PRO A 16 -7.54 4.75 -2.57
N ASN A 17 -7.56 6.04 -2.22
CA ASN A 17 -6.61 7.02 -2.78
C ASN A 17 -5.89 7.88 -1.73
N SER A 18 -5.79 7.41 -0.49
CA SER A 18 -4.74 7.88 0.42
C SER A 18 -3.69 6.78 0.56
N THR A 19 -3.02 6.41 -0.55
CA THR A 19 -1.85 5.53 -0.46
C THR A 19 -0.86 6.24 0.45
N SER A 20 -0.69 5.72 1.65
CA SER A 20 0.21 6.33 2.63
C SER A 20 1.61 6.39 2.00
N TYR A 21 2.39 7.45 2.27
CA TYR A 21 3.76 7.54 1.74
C TYR A 21 4.60 6.29 2.07
N TYR A 22 4.31 5.69 3.22
CA TYR A 22 4.90 4.44 3.65
C TYR A 22 4.46 3.26 2.77
N GLU A 23 3.19 3.19 2.36
CA GLU A 23 2.70 2.16 1.44
C GLU A 23 3.31 2.31 0.03
N ILE A 24 3.50 3.53 -0.47
CA ILE A 24 4.20 3.78 -1.74
C ILE A 24 5.62 3.22 -1.69
N LEU A 25 6.30 3.39 -0.56
CA LEU A 25 7.64 2.84 -0.33
C LEU A 25 7.63 1.35 0.06
N GLY A 26 6.47 0.73 0.28
CA GLY A 26 6.33 -0.64 0.77
C GLY A 26 6.85 -0.83 2.20
N LEU A 27 6.76 0.20 3.04
CA LEU A 27 7.26 0.24 4.41
C LEU A 27 6.13 0.38 5.42
N HIS A 28 6.40 -0.09 6.65
CA HIS A 28 5.55 0.21 7.80
C HIS A 28 5.80 1.65 8.29
N PRO A 29 4.81 2.36 8.86
CA PRO A 29 5.00 3.70 9.43
C PRO A 29 6.11 3.79 10.50
N SER A 30 6.39 2.68 11.20
CA SER A 30 7.48 2.57 12.18
C SER A 30 8.85 2.24 11.56
N ALA A 31 8.99 2.31 10.23
CA ALA A 31 10.25 2.00 9.56
C ALA A 31 11.36 2.99 9.95
N SER A 32 12.58 2.47 10.12
CA SER A 32 13.75 3.28 10.42
C SER A 32 14.14 4.19 9.23
N PRO A 33 14.72 5.37 9.48
CA PRO A 33 15.21 6.25 8.41
C PRO A 33 16.15 5.58 7.40
N ILE A 34 16.94 4.58 7.84
CA ILE A 34 17.80 3.80 6.94
C ILE A 34 16.98 2.98 5.93
N ALA A 35 15.86 2.40 6.36
CA ALA A 35 14.98 1.58 5.53
C ALA A 35 14.27 2.44 4.49
N ILE A 36 13.81 3.64 4.88
CA ILE A 36 13.22 4.63 3.98
C ILE A 36 14.19 4.98 2.84
N ARG A 37 15.45 5.32 3.18
CA ARG A 37 16.47 5.65 2.17
C ARG A 37 16.79 4.47 1.24
N ARG A 38 16.80 3.25 1.77
CA ARG A 38 17.05 2.03 0.98
C ARG A 38 15.91 1.75 -0.01
N ALA A 39 14.67 1.77 0.47
CA ALA A 39 13.47 1.55 -0.35
C ALA A 39 13.39 2.60 -1.48
N TYR A 40 13.60 3.87 -1.14
CA TYR A 40 13.64 4.94 -2.15
C TYR A 40 14.70 4.67 -3.22
N ARG A 41 15.95 4.38 -2.85
CA ARG A 41 17.02 4.12 -3.84
C ARG A 41 16.70 2.94 -4.75
N GLN A 42 16.06 1.89 -4.25
CA GLN A 42 15.66 0.73 -5.05
C GLN A 42 14.55 1.10 -6.05
N LEU A 43 13.53 1.83 -5.60
CA LEU A 43 12.43 2.29 -6.46
C LEU A 43 12.92 3.29 -7.50
N SER A 44 13.78 4.23 -7.11
CA SER A 44 14.39 5.18 -8.05
C SER A 44 15.10 4.41 -9.16
N LYS A 45 15.99 3.45 -8.87
CA LYS A 45 16.66 2.66 -9.92
C LYS A 45 15.70 1.95 -10.87
N ARG A 46 14.53 1.50 -10.37
CA ARG A 46 13.54 0.77 -11.17
C ARG A 46 12.74 1.70 -12.09
N TYR A 47 12.45 2.91 -11.63
CA TYR A 47 11.49 3.82 -12.28
C TYR A 47 12.13 5.13 -12.76
N HIS A 48 13.46 5.27 -12.68
CA HIS A 48 14.14 6.48 -13.12
C HIS A 48 13.99 6.62 -14.64
N PRO A 49 13.54 7.77 -15.16
CA PRO A 49 13.28 7.96 -16.58
C PRO A 49 14.57 7.87 -17.42
N ASP A 50 15.72 8.24 -16.87
CA ASP A 50 17.01 8.20 -17.56
C ASP A 50 17.72 6.83 -17.49
N THR A 51 17.06 5.77 -17.02
CA THR A 51 17.64 4.41 -16.94
C THR A 51 16.91 3.42 -17.85
N THR A 52 16.27 3.91 -18.92
CA THR A 52 15.77 3.14 -20.08
C THR A 52 16.74 3.25 -21.25
#